data_AF-A0A166HA42-F1
#
_entry.id   AF-A0A166HA42-F1
#
_cell.length_a   1.000
_cell.length_b   1.000
_cell.length_c   1.000
_cell.angle_alpha   90.00
_cell.angle_beta   90.00
_cell.angle_gamma   90.00
#
_symmetry.space_group_name_H-M   'P 1'
#
loop_
_entity.id
_entity.type
_entity.pdbx_description
1 polymer ?
#
loop_
_entity_poly.entity_id
_entity_poly.type
_entity_poly.pdbx_seq_one_letter_code
_entity_poly.pdbx_strand_id
1 'polypeptide(L)'
;MEEQLPPLVEIVKSECVSSDTSQAVYRGVVSGDWCVGAVPNGGFSLGLLLQSCMQYQAVSKHPDPINVTAHFLATVHVEPFEVRIKTIKKGRGFSTLVAELVQKAQTRITAHLIFGVLAPLASDSGPKLTLAPPSPYARRHPVHTHPSTAIMHPPRENWTFRSSMSWAPDPIYLERNEPHNAAARMTADTVGGGGVEWGSWFELTHERDRLTTPSLCFMADMVQFTAELLPDSENGGMGVGSWHPTIVFNIEFKFPIPRSSPHHSSTTVGLYSSGCFLNDPQGRHNTYAEVWTAPCGIGKGREESGWRDRQVCLATSSQMTLCLPMEVNYKRGSKL
;
A
#
# COMPACT_ATOMS: atom_id res chain seq x y z
N MET A 1 30.83 4.25 1.53
CA MET A 1 29.96 3.27 0.84
C MET A 1 28.78 3.11 1.77
N GLU A 2 27.65 3.74 1.43
CA GLU A 2 26.45 3.69 2.28
C GLU A 2 25.94 2.24 2.26
N GLU A 3 25.78 1.62 3.43
CA GLU A 3 25.35 0.22 3.54
C GLU A 3 23.90 0.13 3.05
N GLN A 4 23.65 -0.75 2.07
CA GLN A 4 22.31 -0.95 1.53
C GLN A 4 21.42 -1.56 2.62
N LEU A 5 20.21 -1.03 2.79
CA LEU A 5 19.29 -1.51 3.82
C LEU A 5 18.91 -2.98 3.57
N PRO A 6 18.59 -3.75 4.62
CA PRO A 6 18.06 -5.10 4.44
C PRO A 6 16.79 -5.07 3.57
N PRO A 7 16.56 -6.12 2.78
CA PRO A 7 15.38 -6.19 1.92
C PRO A 7 14.09 -6.15 2.76
N LEU A 8 13.02 -5.58 2.20
CA LEU A 8 11.73 -5.39 2.88
C LEU A 8 11.18 -6.72 3.43
N VAL A 9 11.40 -7.82 2.71
CA VAL A 9 10.98 -9.16 3.15
C VAL A 9 11.68 -9.63 4.43
N GLU A 10 12.89 -9.16 4.72
CA GLU A 10 13.64 -9.57 5.91
C GLU A 10 13.27 -8.81 7.17
N ILE A 11 12.80 -7.58 7.01
CA ILE A 11 12.45 -6.70 8.14
C ILE A 11 11.00 -6.85 8.58
N VAL A 12 10.14 -7.47 7.76
CA VAL A 12 8.74 -7.73 8.11
C VAL A 12 8.59 -8.98 9.00
N LYS A 13 9.67 -9.49 9.59
CA LYS A 13 9.65 -10.74 10.37
C LYS A 13 9.01 -10.58 11.75
N SER A 14 8.30 -11.62 12.14
CA SER A 14 7.75 -11.82 13.48
C SER A 14 7.96 -13.26 13.92
N GLU A 15 8.11 -13.45 15.23
CA GLU A 15 8.28 -14.74 15.89
C GLU A 15 7.05 -15.06 16.72
N CYS A 16 6.58 -16.32 16.64
CA CYS A 16 5.47 -16.79 17.46
C CYS A 16 5.93 -16.96 18.91
N VAL A 17 5.28 -16.27 19.84
CA VAL A 17 5.52 -16.39 21.29
C VAL A 17 4.60 -17.46 21.88
N SER A 18 3.32 -17.40 21.50
CA SER A 18 2.30 -18.37 21.89
C SER A 18 1.25 -18.44 20.80
N SER A 19 0.71 -19.63 20.57
CA SER A 19 -0.39 -19.83 19.62
C SER A 19 -1.21 -21.02 20.05
N ASP A 20 -2.52 -20.88 19.96
CA ASP A 20 -3.47 -21.98 19.99
C ASP A 20 -4.39 -21.91 18.76
N THR A 21 -5.56 -22.54 18.81
CA THR A 21 -6.49 -22.58 17.67
C THR A 21 -7.42 -21.37 17.56
N SER A 22 -7.47 -20.51 18.57
CA SER A 22 -8.37 -19.36 18.67
C SER A 22 -7.64 -18.03 18.92
N GLN A 23 -6.36 -18.06 19.32
CA GLN A 23 -5.55 -16.87 19.56
C GLN A 23 -4.06 -17.14 19.36
N ALA A 24 -3.30 -16.06 19.13
CA ALA A 24 -1.84 -16.12 19.08
C ALA A 24 -1.21 -14.77 19.44
N VAL A 25 0.04 -14.81 19.89
CA VAL A 25 0.89 -13.64 20.13
C VAL A 25 2.18 -13.80 19.34
N TYR A 26 2.48 -12.80 18.54
CA TYR A 26 3.73 -12.69 17.79
C TYR A 26 4.53 -11.48 18.29
N ARG A 27 5.85 -11.54 18.18
CA ARG A 27 6.76 -10.44 18.53
C ARG A 27 7.70 -10.11 17.40
N GLY A 28 8.13 -8.87 17.35
CA GLY A 28 9.15 -8.39 16.43
C GLY A 28 9.66 -7.02 16.85
N VAL A 29 10.46 -6.40 15.99
CA VAL A 29 10.97 -5.04 16.19
C VAL A 29 10.65 -4.22 14.95
N VAL A 30 10.07 -3.04 15.14
CA VAL A 30 9.84 -2.12 14.03
C VAL A 30 11.19 -1.53 13.60
N SER A 31 11.57 -1.70 12.33
CA SER A 31 12.82 -1.12 11.80
C SER A 31 12.68 0.40 11.59
N GLY A 32 13.77 1.14 11.88
CA GLY A 32 13.90 2.56 11.56
C GLY A 32 14.15 2.84 10.07
N ASP A 33 14.45 1.80 9.31
CA ASP A 33 14.84 1.89 7.90
C ASP A 33 13.65 2.22 6.98
N TRP A 34 12.41 2.06 7.46
CA TRP A 34 11.17 2.22 6.69
C TRP A 34 10.25 3.28 7.29
N CYS A 35 10.82 4.45 7.55
CA CYS A 35 10.17 5.62 8.13
C CYS A 35 9.92 6.72 7.08
N VAL A 36 8.88 7.52 7.35
CA VAL A 36 8.66 8.84 6.76
C VAL A 36 8.91 9.87 7.85
N GLY A 37 9.98 10.64 7.73
CA GLY A 37 10.52 11.45 8.80
C GLY A 37 11.05 10.56 9.93
N ALA A 38 10.55 10.76 11.14
CA ALA A 38 10.91 9.98 12.33
C ALA A 38 9.89 8.89 12.69
N VAL A 39 8.84 8.70 11.88
CA VAL A 39 7.74 7.76 12.16
C VAL A 39 7.74 6.64 11.10
N PRO A 40 7.65 5.36 11.51
CA PRO A 40 7.44 4.23 10.60
C PRO A 40 6.28 4.47 9.62
N ASN A 41 6.47 4.09 8.36
CA ASN A 41 5.40 4.16 7.38
C ASN A 41 4.16 3.34 7.84
N GLY A 42 2.96 3.85 7.55
CA GLY A 42 1.71 3.26 8.03
C GLY A 42 1.45 1.90 7.40
N GLY A 43 1.64 1.79 6.09
CA GLY A 43 1.55 0.55 5.33
C GLY A 43 2.60 -0.49 5.73
N PHE A 44 3.84 -0.06 6.03
CA PHE A 44 4.87 -0.93 6.60
C PHE A 44 4.45 -1.49 7.96
N SER A 45 3.96 -0.62 8.85
CA SER A 45 3.47 -1.02 10.19
C SER A 45 2.29 -1.99 10.10
N LEU A 46 1.37 -1.77 9.16
CA LEU A 46 0.27 -2.69 8.87
C LEU A 46 0.77 -4.02 8.29
N GLY A 47 1.82 -3.99 7.46
CA GLY A 47 2.48 -5.18 6.93
C GLY A 47 3.03 -6.09 8.02
N LEU A 48 3.62 -5.55 9.09
CA LEU A 48 4.08 -6.33 10.25
C LEU A 48 2.93 -7.09 10.94
N LEU A 49 1.80 -6.41 11.15
CA LEU A 49 0.59 -7.02 11.71
C LEU A 49 0.03 -8.11 10.78
N LEU A 50 -0.04 -7.82 9.48
CA LEU A 50 -0.55 -8.76 8.48
C LEU A 50 0.33 -10.02 8.39
N GLN A 51 1.65 -9.87 8.40
CA GLN A 51 2.58 -11.00 8.36
C GLN A 51 2.37 -11.94 9.56
N SER A 52 2.18 -11.40 10.76
CA SER A 52 1.88 -12.21 11.95
C SER A 52 0.56 -12.99 11.78
N CYS A 53 -0.46 -12.34 11.21
CA CYS A 53 -1.76 -12.98 10.94
C CYS A 53 -1.66 -14.07 9.86
N MET A 54 -0.85 -13.85 8.83
CA MET A 54 -0.59 -14.85 7.79
C MET A 54 0.16 -16.05 8.34
N GLN A 55 1.18 -15.84 9.19
CA GLN A 55 1.88 -16.94 9.87
C GLN A 55 0.90 -17.79 10.71
N TYR A 56 0.00 -17.14 11.45
CA TYR A 56 -1.05 -17.82 12.22
C TYR A 56 -2.02 -18.62 11.33
N GLN A 57 -2.37 -18.10 10.15
CA GLN A 57 -3.32 -18.74 9.22
C GLN A 57 -2.68 -19.74 8.25
N ALA A 58 -1.35 -19.87 8.21
CA ALA A 58 -0.62 -20.63 7.20
C ALA A 58 -1.02 -22.11 7.10
N VAL A 59 -1.37 -22.73 8.23
CA VAL A 59 -1.82 -24.14 8.29
C VAL A 59 -3.34 -24.30 8.31
N SER A 60 -4.08 -23.20 8.14
CA SER A 60 -5.55 -23.21 8.15
C SER A 60 -6.12 -23.49 6.76
N LYS A 61 -7.45 -23.69 6.68
CA LYS A 61 -8.17 -23.80 5.40
C LYS A 61 -8.25 -22.48 4.63
N HIS A 62 -7.92 -21.36 5.27
CA HIS A 62 -8.04 -20.01 4.72
C HIS A 62 -6.71 -19.26 4.90
N PRO A 63 -5.65 -19.63 4.16
CA PRO A 63 -4.31 -19.07 4.36
C PRO A 63 -4.17 -17.64 3.84
N ASP A 64 -5.02 -17.23 2.89
CA ASP A 64 -4.83 -15.98 2.15
C ASP A 64 -5.62 -14.84 2.78
N PRO A 65 -5.03 -13.67 3.01
CA PRO A 65 -5.81 -12.50 3.39
C PRO A 65 -6.64 -12.02 2.19
N ILE A 66 -7.90 -11.71 2.44
CA ILE A 66 -8.86 -11.18 1.47
C ILE A 66 -9.09 -9.70 1.73
N ASN A 67 -9.24 -9.33 3.00
CA ASN A 67 -9.45 -7.95 3.42
C ASN A 67 -8.79 -7.67 4.77
N VAL A 68 -8.29 -6.44 4.94
CA VAL A 68 -7.86 -5.90 6.23
C VAL A 68 -8.44 -4.49 6.37
N THR A 69 -9.17 -4.25 7.46
CA THR A 69 -9.58 -2.91 7.88
C THR A 69 -8.88 -2.58 9.19
N ALA A 70 -8.01 -1.56 9.17
CA ALA A 70 -7.18 -1.16 10.30
C ALA A 70 -7.46 0.27 10.75
N HIS A 71 -7.44 0.49 12.07
CA HIS A 71 -7.53 1.78 12.72
C HIS A 71 -6.22 2.08 13.44
N PHE A 72 -5.62 3.23 13.12
CA PHE A 72 -4.38 3.70 13.73
C PHE A 72 -4.76 4.59 14.92
N LEU A 73 -4.64 4.01 16.13
CA LEU A 73 -5.06 4.65 17.38
C LEU A 73 -3.97 5.58 17.94
N ALA A 74 -2.71 5.24 17.67
CA ALA A 74 -1.55 6.02 18.08
C ALA A 74 -0.37 5.75 17.15
N THR A 75 0.59 6.67 17.15
CA THR A 75 1.85 6.52 16.39
C THR A 75 2.56 5.22 16.78
N VAL A 76 3.00 4.45 15.78
CA VAL A 76 3.91 3.32 15.95
C VAL A 76 5.33 3.87 16.05
N HIS A 77 6.16 3.28 16.91
CA HIS A 77 7.55 3.70 17.12
C HIS A 77 8.54 2.63 16.67
N VAL A 78 9.79 3.03 16.44
CA VAL A 78 10.93 2.14 16.13
C VAL A 78 11.36 1.42 17.42
N GLU A 79 10.56 0.44 17.82
CA GLU A 79 10.73 -0.30 19.08
C GLU A 79 10.12 -1.71 18.97
N PRO A 80 10.35 -2.60 19.95
CA PRO A 80 9.69 -3.90 20.00
C PRO A 80 8.17 -3.79 19.99
N PHE A 81 7.51 -4.70 19.31
CA PHE A 81 6.05 -4.79 19.24
C PHE A 81 5.56 -6.21 19.56
N GLU A 82 4.30 -6.30 19.98
CA GLU A 82 3.53 -7.53 19.99
C GLU A 82 2.37 -7.42 19.01
N VAL A 83 2.07 -8.49 18.27
CA VAL A 83 0.80 -8.64 17.55
C VAL A 83 -0.04 -9.67 18.28
N ARG A 84 -1.20 -9.24 18.79
CA ARG A 84 -2.16 -10.10 19.50
C ARG A 84 -3.30 -10.42 18.56
N ILE A 85 -3.50 -11.70 18.27
CA ILE A 85 -4.46 -12.20 17.28
C ILE A 85 -5.54 -12.97 18.00
N LYS A 86 -6.80 -12.74 17.63
CA LYS A 86 -7.96 -13.52 18.06
C LYS A 86 -8.79 -13.93 16.85
N THR A 87 -9.06 -15.23 16.73
CA THR A 87 -10.06 -15.74 15.80
C THR A 87 -11.46 -15.41 16.33
N ILE A 88 -12.24 -14.70 15.51
CA ILE A 88 -13.64 -14.40 15.79
C ILE A 88 -14.55 -15.49 15.22
N LYS A 89 -14.26 -15.93 14.00
CA LYS A 89 -15.11 -16.90 13.29
C LYS A 89 -14.28 -17.75 12.32
N LYS A 90 -14.58 -19.04 12.26
CA LYS A 90 -14.12 -19.96 11.20
C LYS A 90 -15.35 -20.45 10.44
N GLY A 91 -15.61 -19.87 9.28
CA GLY A 91 -16.72 -20.22 8.40
C GLY A 91 -16.34 -21.31 7.39
N ARG A 92 -17.25 -21.55 6.43
CA ARG A 92 -17.00 -22.49 5.32
C ARG A 92 -16.05 -21.94 4.26
N GLY A 93 -16.17 -20.65 3.93
CA GLY A 93 -15.33 -20.00 2.90
C GLY A 93 -14.37 -18.94 3.43
N PHE A 94 -14.59 -18.45 4.65
CA PHE A 94 -13.78 -17.39 5.25
C PHE A 94 -13.53 -17.60 6.74
N SER A 95 -12.38 -17.13 7.21
CA SER A 95 -12.06 -16.93 8.62
C SER A 95 -11.99 -15.43 8.93
N THR A 96 -12.54 -15.01 10.06
CA THR A 96 -12.45 -13.63 10.54
C THR A 96 -11.55 -13.57 11.76
N LEU A 97 -10.56 -12.69 11.72
CA LEU A 97 -9.66 -12.39 12.82
C LEU A 97 -9.82 -10.94 13.28
N VAL A 98 -9.50 -10.69 14.53
CA VAL A 98 -9.12 -9.38 15.05
C VAL A 98 -7.66 -9.45 15.47
N ALA A 99 -6.89 -8.42 15.15
CA ALA A 99 -5.50 -8.33 15.54
C ALA A 99 -5.14 -6.92 16.03
N GLU A 100 -4.24 -6.86 17.00
CA GLU A 100 -3.76 -5.61 17.58
C GLU A 100 -2.23 -5.55 17.55
N LEU A 101 -1.65 -4.46 17.03
CA LEU A 101 -0.24 -4.15 17.21
C LEU A 101 -0.09 -3.32 18.48
N VAL A 102 0.67 -3.83 19.44
CA VAL A 102 0.83 -3.27 20.78
C VAL A 102 2.30 -2.92 21.02
N GLN A 103 2.54 -1.73 21.55
CA GLN A 103 3.86 -1.27 22.01
C GLN A 103 3.74 -0.63 23.38
N LYS A 104 4.63 -0.97 24.32
CA LYS A 104 4.60 -0.48 25.71
C LYS A 104 3.20 -0.60 26.35
N ALA A 105 2.55 -1.75 26.16
CA ALA A 105 1.18 -2.07 26.59
C ALA A 105 0.06 -1.17 26.02
N GLN A 106 0.36 -0.31 25.05
CA GLN A 106 -0.62 0.50 24.33
C GLN A 106 -0.89 -0.08 22.94
N THR A 107 -2.16 -0.29 22.62
CA THR A 107 -2.59 -0.64 21.25
C THR A 107 -2.34 0.55 20.33
N ARG A 108 -1.50 0.36 19.31
CA ARG A 108 -1.17 1.37 18.29
C ARG A 108 -2.04 1.18 17.06
N ILE A 109 -2.26 -0.06 16.65
CA ILE A 109 -3.13 -0.43 15.52
C ILE A 109 -4.09 -1.51 16.00
N THR A 110 -5.37 -1.39 15.65
CA THR A 110 -6.36 -2.47 15.76
C THR A 110 -6.95 -2.76 14.40
N ALA A 111 -7.10 -4.03 14.04
CA ALA A 111 -7.50 -4.45 12.70
C ALA A 111 -8.48 -5.62 12.73
N HIS A 112 -9.45 -5.59 11.82
CA HIS A 112 -10.29 -6.72 11.45
C HIS A 112 -9.80 -7.30 10.12
N LEU A 113 -9.63 -8.61 10.06
CA LEU A 113 -9.11 -9.30 8.90
C LEU A 113 -10.06 -10.40 8.45
N ILE A 114 -10.25 -10.52 7.14
CA ILE A 114 -10.93 -11.63 6.50
C ILE A 114 -9.86 -12.44 5.75
N PHE A 115 -9.79 -13.72 6.07
CA PHE A 115 -8.95 -14.71 5.40
C PHE A 115 -9.83 -15.68 4.62
N GLY A 116 -9.31 -16.19 3.50
CA GLY A 116 -9.99 -17.10 2.59
C GLY A 116 -8.99 -17.85 1.71
N VAL A 117 -9.42 -18.18 0.50
CA VAL A 117 -8.57 -18.72 -0.57
C VAL A 117 -8.67 -17.73 -1.73
N LEU A 118 -7.55 -17.09 -2.08
CA LEU A 118 -7.53 -15.97 -3.02
C LEU A 118 -7.51 -16.43 -4.48
N ALA A 119 -6.97 -17.61 -4.76
CA ALA A 119 -6.95 -18.20 -6.10
C ALA A 119 -7.75 -19.50 -6.14
N PRO A 120 -8.64 -19.70 -7.12
CA PRO A 120 -9.39 -20.95 -7.23
C PRO A 120 -8.44 -22.13 -7.41
N LEU A 121 -8.76 -23.25 -6.77
CA LEU A 121 -8.01 -24.49 -6.94
C LEU A 121 -8.14 -24.95 -8.40
N ALA A 122 -7.09 -25.60 -8.93
CA ALA A 122 -7.10 -26.10 -10.31
C ALA A 122 -8.26 -27.09 -10.59
N SER A 123 -8.78 -27.75 -9.55
CA SER A 123 -9.91 -28.67 -9.59
C SER A 123 -11.28 -27.99 -9.53
N ASP A 124 -11.35 -26.66 -9.37
CA ASP A 124 -12.62 -25.95 -9.26
C ASP A 124 -13.30 -25.83 -10.63
N SER A 125 -14.41 -26.55 -10.79
CA SER A 125 -15.24 -26.57 -12.00
C SER A 125 -16.41 -25.57 -11.94
N GLY A 126 -16.44 -24.69 -10.93
CA GLY A 126 -17.47 -23.67 -10.79
C GLY A 126 -17.45 -22.60 -11.89
N PRO A 127 -18.49 -21.74 -11.94
CA PRO A 127 -18.53 -20.64 -12.90
C PRO A 127 -17.38 -19.66 -12.66
N LYS A 128 -16.64 -19.35 -13.73
CA LYS A 128 -15.54 -18.37 -13.70
C LYS A 128 -16.09 -16.97 -13.90
N LEU A 129 -16.19 -16.19 -12.81
CA LEU A 129 -16.74 -14.83 -12.81
C LEU A 129 -15.67 -13.73 -12.83
N THR A 130 -14.41 -14.08 -13.11
CA THR A 130 -13.32 -13.10 -13.21
C THR A 130 -13.50 -12.21 -14.43
N LEU A 131 -13.61 -10.90 -14.21
CA LEU A 131 -13.51 -9.90 -15.28
C LEU A 131 -12.03 -9.73 -15.66
N ALA A 132 -11.67 -10.22 -16.85
CA ALA A 132 -10.32 -10.11 -17.40
C ALA A 132 -10.36 -9.69 -18.89
N PRO A 133 -9.30 -9.04 -19.41
CA PRO A 133 -9.15 -8.81 -20.83
C PRO A 133 -9.32 -10.11 -21.64
N PRO A 134 -9.93 -10.07 -22.84
CA PRO A 134 -10.28 -8.88 -23.61
C PRO A 134 -11.66 -8.27 -23.27
N SER A 135 -12.32 -8.69 -22.18
CA SER A 135 -13.65 -8.16 -21.81
C SER A 135 -13.62 -6.62 -21.73
N PRO A 136 -14.60 -5.92 -22.33
CA PRO A 136 -14.67 -4.46 -22.26
C PRO A 136 -15.00 -3.96 -20.83
N TYR A 137 -15.51 -4.84 -19.97
CA TYR A 137 -15.80 -4.53 -18.56
C TYR A 137 -14.62 -4.79 -17.62
N ALA A 138 -13.51 -5.34 -18.13
CA ALA A 138 -12.33 -5.59 -17.31
C ALA A 138 -11.54 -4.30 -17.08
N ARG A 139 -11.14 -4.08 -15.82
CA ARG A 139 -10.21 -3.01 -15.47
C ARG A 139 -8.83 -3.33 -16.04
N ARG A 140 -8.18 -2.34 -16.67
CA ARG A 140 -6.82 -2.43 -17.20
C ARG A 140 -5.86 -1.60 -16.37
N HIS A 141 -4.56 -1.89 -16.52
CA HIS A 141 -3.51 -1.17 -15.82
C HIS A 141 -3.63 0.36 -16.04
N PRO A 142 -3.72 1.16 -14.95
CA PRO A 142 -4.03 2.59 -15.03
C PRO A 142 -2.82 3.46 -15.41
N VAL A 143 -1.60 3.06 -15.06
CA VAL A 143 -0.39 3.82 -15.42
C VAL A 143 -0.23 3.87 -16.96
N HIS A 144 -0.02 5.07 -17.49
CA HIS A 144 0.05 5.37 -18.91
C HIS A 144 1.43 5.06 -19.52
N THR A 145 2.50 5.35 -18.80
CA THR A 145 3.86 5.16 -19.32
C THR A 145 4.35 3.74 -19.03
N HIS A 146 4.93 3.04 -20.02
CA HIS A 146 5.54 1.72 -19.80
C HIS A 146 6.79 1.85 -18.90
N PRO A 147 7.06 0.90 -17.96
CA PRO A 147 8.16 1.08 -17.01
C PRO A 147 9.55 1.10 -17.68
N SER A 148 9.71 0.46 -18.84
CA SER A 148 10.99 0.49 -19.59
C SER A 148 11.36 1.88 -20.13
N THR A 149 10.39 2.78 -20.28
CA THR A 149 10.59 4.14 -20.78
C THR A 149 10.27 5.20 -19.73
N ALA A 150 9.88 4.78 -18.52
CA ALA A 150 9.52 5.68 -17.45
C ALA A 150 10.77 6.39 -16.91
N ILE A 151 10.62 7.69 -16.61
CA ILE A 151 11.71 8.53 -16.13
C ILE A 151 11.72 8.48 -14.60
N MET A 152 12.84 8.06 -14.01
CA MET A 152 12.98 8.03 -12.56
C MET A 152 13.05 9.45 -12.00
N HIS A 153 12.37 9.67 -10.89
CA HIS A 153 12.48 10.90 -10.10
C HIS A 153 13.32 10.65 -8.85
N PRO A 154 14.02 11.68 -8.32
CA PRO A 154 14.68 11.55 -7.03
C PRO A 154 13.63 11.20 -5.94
N PRO A 155 13.93 10.27 -5.04
CA PRO A 155 13.07 9.98 -3.90
C PRO A 155 13.05 11.16 -2.92
N ARG A 156 12.04 11.22 -2.05
CA ARG A 156 11.94 12.29 -1.04
C ARG A 156 13.02 12.13 0.02
N GLU A 157 13.61 13.25 0.45
CA GLU A 157 14.71 13.25 1.44
C GLU A 157 14.27 12.69 2.80
N ASN A 158 13.01 12.91 3.17
CA ASN A 158 12.45 12.45 4.44
C ASN A 158 12.10 10.94 4.45
N TRP A 159 12.39 10.18 3.40
CA TRP A 159 12.25 8.72 3.41
C TRP A 159 13.56 8.07 3.82
N THR A 160 13.54 7.28 4.89
CA THR A 160 14.75 6.57 5.35
C THR A 160 15.14 5.42 4.40
N PHE A 161 14.17 4.87 3.67
CA PHE A 161 14.33 3.80 2.67
C PHE A 161 14.68 4.28 1.26
N ARG A 162 14.97 5.57 1.06
CA ARG A 162 15.16 6.18 -0.28
C ARG A 162 16.28 5.55 -1.12
N SER A 163 17.27 4.93 -0.50
CA SER A 163 18.36 4.21 -1.19
C SER A 163 17.98 2.79 -1.63
N SER A 164 16.86 2.26 -1.13
CA SER A 164 16.38 0.89 -1.36
C SER A 164 15.15 0.83 -2.27
N MET A 165 14.82 1.96 -2.90
CA MET A 165 13.72 2.05 -3.83
C MET A 165 14.06 2.93 -5.04
N SER A 166 13.30 2.77 -6.10
CA SER A 166 13.21 3.68 -7.23
C SER A 166 11.76 3.93 -7.55
N TRP A 167 11.44 5.11 -8.05
CA TRP A 167 10.10 5.44 -8.49
C TRP A 167 10.11 6.31 -9.73
N ALA A 168 9.03 6.21 -10.51
CA ALA A 168 8.85 6.96 -11.74
C ALA A 168 7.39 7.41 -11.84
N PRO A 169 7.05 8.59 -11.30
CA PRO A 169 5.74 9.21 -11.46
C PRO A 169 5.34 9.32 -12.93
N ASP A 170 4.06 9.09 -13.21
CA ASP A 170 3.56 9.17 -14.57
C ASP A 170 3.29 10.64 -14.96
N PRO A 171 3.97 11.17 -15.99
CA PRO A 171 3.83 12.57 -16.39
C PRO A 171 2.41 12.92 -16.82
N ILE A 172 1.61 11.97 -17.31
CA ILE A 172 0.24 12.23 -17.75
C ILE A 172 -0.66 12.61 -16.56
N TYR A 173 -0.47 11.97 -15.40
CA TYR A 173 -1.24 12.31 -14.21
C TYR A 173 -0.76 13.62 -13.58
N LEU A 174 0.55 13.89 -13.61
CA LEU A 174 1.09 15.17 -13.15
C LEU A 174 0.51 16.34 -13.97
N GLU A 175 0.56 16.26 -15.30
CA GLU A 175 -0.02 17.27 -16.20
C GLU A 175 -1.54 17.42 -16.05
N ARG A 176 -2.26 16.35 -15.73
CA ARG A 176 -3.71 16.39 -15.49
C ARG A 176 -4.07 17.20 -14.24
N ASN A 177 -3.23 17.16 -13.21
CA ASN A 177 -3.47 17.86 -11.95
C ASN A 177 -3.10 19.35 -12.00
N GLU A 178 -2.39 19.78 -13.04
CA GLU A 178 -1.98 21.18 -13.17
C GLU A 178 -3.18 22.14 -13.28
N PRO A 179 -3.14 23.32 -12.61
CA PRO A 179 -4.25 24.27 -12.59
C PRO A 179 -4.68 24.77 -13.97
N HIS A 180 -3.73 24.87 -14.90
CA HIS A 180 -3.97 25.37 -16.26
C HIS A 180 -4.71 24.38 -17.15
N ASN A 181 -4.87 23.12 -16.73
CA ASN A 181 -5.60 22.10 -17.47
C ASN A 181 -7.12 22.27 -17.26
N ALA A 182 -7.70 23.30 -17.88
CA ALA A 182 -9.10 23.69 -17.69
C ALA A 182 -10.10 22.56 -18.01
N ALA A 183 -9.78 21.66 -18.95
CA ALA A 183 -10.62 20.52 -19.30
C ALA A 183 -10.73 19.48 -18.17
N ALA A 184 -9.77 19.46 -17.25
CA ALA A 184 -9.76 18.58 -16.08
C ALA A 184 -10.39 19.22 -14.82
N ARG A 185 -10.80 20.49 -14.88
CA ARG A 185 -11.33 21.23 -13.72
C ARG A 185 -12.83 21.42 -13.81
N MET A 186 -13.51 21.21 -12.69
CA MET A 186 -14.96 21.24 -12.61
C MET A 186 -15.49 22.67 -12.50
N THR A 187 -16.64 22.92 -13.10
CA THR A 187 -17.41 24.17 -12.99
C THR A 187 -18.75 23.92 -12.30
N ALA A 188 -19.50 24.98 -12.03
CA ALA A 188 -20.87 24.88 -11.50
C ALA A 188 -21.82 24.06 -12.39
N ASP A 189 -21.51 23.95 -13.68
CA ASP A 189 -22.30 23.19 -14.66
C ASP A 189 -21.85 21.73 -14.80
N THR A 190 -20.77 21.34 -14.11
CA THR A 190 -20.23 19.98 -14.24
C THR A 190 -20.99 19.02 -13.32
N VAL A 191 -21.52 17.94 -13.90
CA VAL A 191 -22.22 16.90 -13.15
C VAL A 191 -21.23 15.86 -12.63
N GLY A 192 -20.91 15.93 -11.34
CA GLY A 192 -19.93 15.04 -10.70
C GLY A 192 -18.49 15.31 -11.15
N GLY A 193 -17.61 14.32 -10.97
CA GLY A 193 -16.20 14.41 -11.34
C GLY A 193 -15.35 15.15 -10.29
N GLY A 194 -14.25 15.74 -10.77
CA GLY A 194 -13.30 16.48 -9.94
C GLY A 194 -12.30 15.60 -9.21
N GLY A 195 -11.62 16.22 -8.25
CA GLY A 195 -10.52 15.59 -7.53
C GLY A 195 -9.20 15.59 -8.31
N VAL A 196 -8.33 14.70 -7.88
CA VAL A 196 -6.96 14.52 -8.35
C VAL A 196 -6.68 13.04 -8.52
N GLU A 197 -5.79 12.73 -9.46
CA GLU A 197 -5.33 11.37 -9.72
C GLU A 197 -3.82 11.34 -9.76
N TRP A 198 -3.25 10.20 -9.40
CA TRP A 198 -1.81 10.01 -9.49
C TRP A 198 -1.50 8.59 -9.93
N GLY A 199 -0.35 8.42 -10.57
CA GLY A 199 0.18 7.13 -10.93
C GLY A 199 1.70 7.15 -10.95
N SER A 200 2.31 6.01 -10.68
CA SER A 200 3.76 5.86 -10.65
C SER A 200 4.18 4.40 -10.73
N TRP A 201 5.39 4.15 -11.23
CA TRP A 201 6.07 2.90 -10.96
C TRP A 201 6.82 2.98 -9.63
N PHE A 202 6.80 1.89 -8.87
CA PHE A 202 7.63 1.71 -7.67
C PHE A 202 8.42 0.42 -7.79
N GLU A 203 9.73 0.48 -7.60
CA GLU A 203 10.63 -0.68 -7.63
C GLU A 203 11.44 -0.76 -6.33
N LEU A 204 11.42 -1.95 -5.72
CA LEU A 204 12.38 -2.33 -4.69
C LEU A 204 13.73 -2.69 -5.34
N THR A 205 14.82 -2.10 -4.87
CA THR A 205 16.12 -2.17 -5.57
C THR A 205 17.11 -3.17 -4.96
N HIS A 206 16.82 -3.74 -3.78
CA HIS A 206 17.71 -4.74 -3.20
C HIS A 206 17.61 -6.06 -3.99
N GLU A 207 18.75 -6.71 -4.28
CA GLU A 207 18.81 -7.94 -5.10
C GLU A 207 17.99 -9.12 -4.55
N ARG A 208 17.80 -9.15 -3.22
CA ARG A 208 16.97 -10.11 -2.48
C ARG A 208 15.51 -9.66 -2.27
N ASP A 209 15.14 -8.44 -2.65
CA ASP A 209 13.75 -7.97 -2.50
C ASP A 209 12.81 -8.74 -3.41
N ARG A 210 11.64 -9.09 -2.89
CA ARG A 210 10.55 -9.67 -3.68
C ARG A 210 9.23 -9.12 -3.14
N LEU A 211 8.26 -8.96 -4.02
CA LEU A 211 6.89 -8.62 -3.62
C LEU A 211 6.31 -9.77 -2.77
N THR A 212 5.77 -9.40 -1.63
CA THR A 212 5.04 -10.28 -0.71
C THR A 212 3.69 -9.66 -0.37
N THR A 213 2.72 -10.48 0.05
CA THR A 213 1.39 -9.96 0.41
C THR A 213 1.46 -8.86 1.49
N PRO A 214 2.28 -8.98 2.56
CA PRO A 214 2.48 -7.87 3.50
C PRO A 214 3.09 -6.60 2.87
N SER A 215 4.00 -6.75 1.90
CA SER A 215 4.60 -5.59 1.22
C SER A 215 3.56 -4.79 0.45
N LEU A 216 2.44 -5.39 0.01
CA LEU A 216 1.38 -4.66 -0.67
C LEU A 216 0.70 -3.62 0.23
N CYS A 217 0.69 -3.82 1.56
CA CYS A 217 0.24 -2.78 2.49
C CYS A 217 1.13 -1.55 2.43
N PHE A 218 2.45 -1.74 2.36
CA PHE A 218 3.41 -0.66 2.16
C PHE A 218 3.24 -0.01 0.79
N MET A 219 3.16 -0.79 -0.29
CA MET A 219 2.97 -0.27 -1.65
C MET A 219 1.70 0.58 -1.79
N ALA A 220 0.60 0.15 -1.18
CA ALA A 220 -0.66 0.88 -1.17
C ALA A 220 -0.62 2.18 -0.34
N ASP A 221 0.40 2.35 0.53
CA ASP A 221 0.66 3.54 1.34
C ASP A 221 1.77 4.43 0.76
N MET A 222 2.36 4.04 -0.38
CA MET A 222 3.38 4.80 -1.10
C MET A 222 2.80 5.63 -2.25
N VAL A 223 1.48 5.86 -2.24
CA VAL A 223 0.81 6.76 -3.18
C VAL A 223 0.94 8.21 -2.76
N GLN A 224 0.80 9.14 -3.71
CA GLN A 224 0.61 10.55 -3.36
C GLN A 224 -0.81 10.77 -2.86
N PHE A 225 -0.92 11.47 -1.74
CA PHE A 225 -2.20 11.77 -1.10
C PHE A 225 -2.88 12.99 -1.74
N THR A 226 -4.20 13.06 -1.62
CA THR A 226 -5.03 14.14 -2.19
C THR A 226 -4.49 15.55 -1.89
N ALA A 227 -4.05 15.80 -0.66
CA ALA A 227 -3.50 17.11 -0.26
C ALA A 227 -2.18 17.47 -0.98
N GLU A 228 -1.35 16.47 -1.32
CA GLU A 228 -0.07 16.68 -2.00
C GLU A 228 -0.23 16.97 -3.49
N LEU A 229 -1.34 16.52 -4.09
CA LEU A 229 -1.62 16.66 -5.51
C LEU A 229 -2.37 17.95 -5.86
N LEU A 230 -2.86 18.66 -4.84
CA LEU A 230 -3.49 19.96 -5.01
C LEU A 230 -2.43 21.05 -5.18
N PRO A 231 -2.69 22.06 -6.05
CA PRO A 231 -1.79 23.20 -6.18
C PRO A 231 -1.73 24.00 -4.88
N ASP A 232 -0.65 24.78 -4.71
CA ASP A 232 -0.40 25.58 -3.49
C ASP A 232 -1.52 26.57 -3.15
N SER A 233 -2.27 27.04 -4.16
CA SER A 233 -3.45 27.89 -3.96
C SER A 233 -4.62 27.17 -3.28
N GLU A 234 -4.68 25.83 -3.35
CA GLU A 234 -5.81 25.02 -2.89
C GLU A 234 -5.45 24.10 -1.71
N ASN A 235 -4.16 23.81 -1.49
CA ASN A 235 -3.72 22.92 -0.42
C ASN A 235 -3.53 23.62 0.94
N GLY A 236 -3.79 24.92 1.03
CA GLY A 236 -3.66 25.70 2.27
C GLY A 236 -2.21 25.83 2.77
N GLY A 237 -1.22 25.76 1.86
CA GLY A 237 0.21 25.70 2.19
C GLY A 237 0.68 24.34 2.71
N MET A 238 -0.18 23.32 2.64
CA MET A 238 0.03 21.98 3.19
C MET A 238 0.12 20.92 2.09
N GLY A 239 1.03 21.15 1.14
CA GLY A 239 1.28 20.26 0.00
C GLY A 239 2.39 19.24 0.26
N VAL A 240 3.20 19.00 -0.78
CA VAL A 240 4.36 18.10 -0.73
C VAL A 240 5.30 18.49 0.42
N GLY A 241 5.61 17.52 1.28
CA GLY A 241 6.42 17.73 2.47
C GLY A 241 5.63 17.81 3.78
N SER A 242 4.29 17.84 3.71
CA SER A 242 3.43 17.66 4.88
C SER A 242 3.43 16.19 5.35
N TRP A 243 3.06 15.97 6.62
CA TRP A 243 2.87 14.63 7.16
C TRP A 243 1.41 14.23 7.08
N HIS A 244 1.17 13.03 6.53
CA HIS A 244 -0.15 12.47 6.31
C HIS A 244 -0.38 11.25 7.20
N PRO A 245 -0.68 11.42 8.51
CA PRO A 245 -0.95 10.28 9.37
C PRO A 245 -2.25 9.60 8.96
N THR A 246 -2.15 8.33 8.62
CA THR A 246 -3.30 7.45 8.36
C THR A 246 -4.07 7.22 9.65
N ILE A 247 -5.40 7.37 9.59
CA ILE A 247 -6.32 7.11 10.69
C ILE A 247 -7.05 5.79 10.46
N VAL A 248 -7.49 5.54 9.23
CA VAL A 248 -8.12 4.28 8.80
C VAL A 248 -7.51 3.82 7.49
N PHE A 249 -7.23 2.53 7.39
CA PHE A 249 -6.71 1.89 6.19
C PHE A 249 -7.49 0.61 5.93
N ASN A 250 -8.26 0.59 4.85
CA ASN A 250 -8.89 -0.61 4.32
C ASN A 250 -8.13 -1.09 3.07
N ILE A 251 -7.71 -2.34 3.02
CA ILE A 251 -7.07 -2.96 1.86
C ILE A 251 -7.74 -4.29 1.53
N GLU A 252 -8.03 -4.50 0.25
CA GLU A 252 -8.57 -5.73 -0.31
C GLU A 252 -7.57 -6.34 -1.28
N PHE A 253 -7.25 -7.61 -1.08
CA PHE A 253 -6.39 -8.37 -1.97
C PHE A 253 -7.25 -9.00 -3.07
N LYS A 254 -6.88 -8.76 -4.33
CA LYS A 254 -7.70 -9.13 -5.48
C LYS A 254 -7.16 -10.35 -6.21
N PHE A 255 -5.85 -10.42 -6.39
CA PHE A 255 -5.18 -11.51 -7.07
C PHE A 255 -3.90 -11.91 -6.32
N PRO A 256 -3.51 -13.20 -6.35
CA PRO A 256 -2.20 -13.62 -5.83
C PRO A 256 -1.09 -12.93 -6.63
N ILE A 257 0.05 -12.67 -5.98
CA ILE A 257 1.24 -12.15 -6.64
C ILE A 257 1.73 -13.20 -7.64
N PRO A 258 1.77 -12.90 -8.96
CA PRO A 258 2.26 -13.85 -9.95
C PRO A 258 3.73 -14.21 -9.70
N ARG A 259 4.12 -15.42 -10.09
CA ARG A 259 5.53 -15.80 -10.11
C ARG A 259 6.27 -14.91 -11.11
N SER A 260 7.54 -14.64 -10.83
CA SER A 260 8.42 -13.94 -11.77
C SER A 260 8.39 -14.63 -13.13
N SER A 261 8.22 -13.83 -14.17
CA SER A 261 8.12 -14.28 -15.56
C SER A 261 8.55 -13.16 -16.50
N PRO A 262 8.71 -13.41 -17.81
CA PRO A 262 8.95 -12.34 -18.78
C PRO A 262 7.89 -11.23 -18.84
N HIS A 263 6.74 -11.42 -18.18
CA HIS A 263 5.63 -10.47 -18.17
C HIS A 263 5.27 -9.94 -16.77
N HIS A 264 6.01 -10.35 -15.74
CA HIS A 264 5.76 -9.97 -14.35
C HIS A 264 7.08 -9.81 -13.60
N SER A 265 7.37 -8.56 -13.21
CA SER A 265 8.45 -8.22 -12.29
C SER A 265 8.17 -8.79 -10.90
N SER A 266 9.22 -9.25 -10.21
CA SER A 266 9.13 -9.69 -8.82
C SER A 266 9.33 -8.56 -7.81
N THR A 267 9.67 -7.34 -8.24
CA THR A 267 10.05 -6.22 -7.37
C THR A 267 9.36 -4.90 -7.71
N THR A 268 8.68 -4.84 -8.86
CA THR A 268 8.11 -3.61 -9.40
C THR A 268 6.60 -3.70 -9.43
N VAL A 269 5.95 -2.62 -9.01
CA VAL A 269 4.50 -2.45 -9.07
C VAL A 269 4.13 -1.15 -9.76
N GLY A 270 2.98 -1.14 -10.43
CA GLY A 270 2.31 0.08 -10.83
C GLY A 270 1.39 0.55 -9.70
N LEU A 271 1.54 1.79 -9.28
CA LEU A 271 0.69 2.43 -8.28
C LEU A 271 -0.25 3.40 -8.97
N TYR A 272 -1.50 3.44 -8.53
CA TYR A 272 -2.47 4.46 -8.91
C TYR A 272 -3.21 4.93 -7.66
N SER A 273 -3.53 6.20 -7.59
CA SER A 273 -4.43 6.75 -6.57
C SER A 273 -5.36 7.80 -7.14
N SER A 274 -6.46 8.01 -6.43
CA SER A 274 -7.38 9.12 -6.67
C SER A 274 -8.02 9.61 -5.37
N GLY A 275 -8.43 10.87 -5.37
CA GLY A 275 -9.11 11.48 -4.22
C GLY A 275 -9.87 12.74 -4.59
N CYS A 276 -10.96 12.99 -3.88
CA CYS A 276 -11.91 14.06 -4.22
C CYS A 276 -12.26 14.97 -3.05
N PHE A 277 -11.95 14.58 -1.80
CA PHE A 277 -12.37 15.32 -0.62
C PHE A 277 -11.17 15.69 0.24
N LEU A 278 -11.11 16.95 0.66
CA LEU A 278 -10.21 17.51 1.66
C LEU A 278 -11.05 18.43 2.55
N ASN A 279 -11.11 18.14 3.85
CA ASN A 279 -12.04 18.81 4.75
C ASN A 279 -11.37 19.36 6.00
N ASP A 280 -11.90 20.47 6.50
CA ASP A 280 -11.62 20.91 7.85
C ASP A 280 -12.39 20.10 8.91
N PRO A 281 -11.83 19.99 10.13
CA PRO A 281 -10.49 20.46 10.52
C PRO A 281 -9.39 19.48 10.08
N GLN A 282 -8.14 19.96 10.06
CA GLN A 282 -6.90 19.16 9.90
C GLN A 282 -6.70 18.51 8.54
N GLY A 283 -7.34 19.05 7.49
CA GLY A 283 -7.19 18.55 6.13
C GLY A 283 -7.52 17.06 6.03
N ARG A 284 -8.62 16.62 6.64
CA ARG A 284 -9.07 15.22 6.56
C ARG A 284 -9.48 14.88 5.13
N HIS A 285 -8.81 13.90 4.53
CA HIS A 285 -9.07 13.48 3.15
C HIS A 285 -9.12 11.97 3.01
N ASN A 286 -9.75 11.53 1.93
CA ASN A 286 -9.73 10.15 1.49
C ASN A 286 -8.78 9.98 0.32
N THR A 287 -8.13 8.82 0.27
CA THR A 287 -7.35 8.37 -0.89
C THR A 287 -7.76 6.96 -1.23
N TYR A 288 -8.20 6.75 -2.46
CA TYR A 288 -8.32 5.42 -3.05
C TYR A 288 -7.00 5.08 -3.73
N ALA A 289 -6.54 3.84 -3.60
CA ALA A 289 -5.32 3.39 -4.26
C ALA A 289 -5.44 1.98 -4.83
N GLU A 290 -4.59 1.71 -5.82
CA GLU A 290 -4.45 0.41 -6.48
C GLU A 290 -2.98 0.05 -6.64
N VAL A 291 -2.67 -1.22 -6.38
CA VAL A 291 -1.35 -1.80 -6.57
C VAL A 291 -1.44 -2.84 -7.68
N TRP A 292 -0.74 -2.63 -8.78
CA TRP A 292 -0.75 -3.46 -9.97
C TRP A 292 0.59 -4.15 -10.19
N THR A 293 0.56 -5.31 -10.84
CA THR A 293 1.79 -5.92 -11.35
C THR A 293 2.46 -5.05 -12.41
N ALA A 294 3.78 -5.17 -12.54
CA ALA A 294 4.55 -4.52 -13.60
C ALA A 294 5.11 -5.55 -14.59
N PRO A 295 5.19 -5.23 -15.90
CA PRO A 295 5.77 -6.12 -16.90
C PRO A 295 7.29 -6.32 -16.73
N CYS A 296 7.99 -5.30 -16.21
CA CYS A 296 9.43 -5.29 -15.98
C CYS A 296 9.81 -4.22 -14.93
N GLY A 297 11.09 -4.11 -14.62
CA GLY A 297 11.61 -3.01 -13.80
C GLY A 297 11.69 -1.67 -14.54
N ILE A 298 11.87 -0.59 -13.78
CA ILE A 298 11.99 0.77 -14.28
C ILE A 298 13.27 0.90 -15.10
N GLY A 299 13.15 1.44 -16.32
CA GLY A 299 14.25 1.56 -17.28
C GLY A 299 14.77 0.22 -17.82
N LYS A 300 14.09 -0.90 -17.55
CA LYS A 300 14.47 -2.25 -17.99
C LYS A 300 13.42 -2.79 -18.96
N GLY A 301 13.80 -3.73 -19.82
CA GLY A 301 12.88 -4.41 -20.73
C GLY A 301 12.49 -3.55 -21.94
N ARG A 302 11.36 -3.89 -22.57
CA ARG A 302 10.81 -3.20 -23.74
C ARG A 302 9.29 -3.20 -23.67
N GLU A 303 8.65 -2.17 -24.22
CA GLU A 303 7.20 -2.16 -24.35
C GLU A 303 6.74 -3.17 -25.42
N GLU A 304 5.78 -4.01 -25.05
CA GLU A 304 5.13 -4.95 -25.95
C GLU A 304 3.66 -4.55 -26.13
N SER A 305 3.13 -4.71 -27.35
CA SER A 305 1.72 -4.41 -27.61
C SER A 305 0.79 -5.23 -26.71
N GLY A 306 -0.19 -4.55 -26.11
CA GLY A 306 -1.16 -5.19 -25.20
C GLY A 306 -0.58 -5.62 -23.84
N TRP A 307 0.60 -5.11 -23.42
CA TRP A 307 1.20 -5.48 -22.12
C TRP A 307 0.26 -5.32 -20.92
N ARG A 308 -0.64 -4.32 -20.97
CA ARG A 308 -1.65 -4.04 -19.94
C ARG A 308 -2.62 -5.19 -19.73
N ASP A 309 -2.93 -5.94 -20.78
CA ASP A 309 -3.89 -7.04 -20.71
C ASP A 309 -3.35 -8.25 -19.93
N ARG A 310 -2.03 -8.28 -19.69
CA ARG A 310 -1.36 -9.31 -18.88
C ARG A 310 -1.20 -8.90 -17.43
N GLN A 311 -1.42 -7.64 -17.09
CA GLN A 311 -1.23 -7.15 -15.72
C GLN A 311 -2.51 -7.32 -14.90
N VAL A 312 -2.33 -7.57 -13.60
CA VAL A 312 -3.44 -7.73 -12.66
C VAL A 312 -3.32 -6.75 -11.49
N CYS A 313 -4.46 -6.29 -11.00
CA CYS A 313 -4.51 -5.48 -9.77
C CYS A 313 -4.30 -6.42 -8.58
N LEU A 314 -3.20 -6.29 -7.85
CA LEU A 314 -2.90 -7.13 -6.69
C LEU A 314 -3.77 -6.75 -5.49
N ALA A 315 -3.94 -5.45 -5.27
CA ALA A 315 -4.71 -4.93 -4.15
C ALA A 315 -5.34 -3.57 -4.47
N THR A 316 -6.48 -3.30 -3.83
CA THR A 316 -7.11 -1.97 -3.80
C THR A 316 -7.22 -1.51 -2.35
N SER A 317 -7.07 -0.22 -2.09
CA SER A 317 -7.23 0.33 -0.76
C SER A 317 -8.02 1.63 -0.73
N SER A 318 -8.57 1.94 0.44
CA SER A 318 -9.11 3.24 0.78
C SER A 318 -8.58 3.66 2.13
N GLN A 319 -8.08 4.89 2.21
CA GLN A 319 -7.45 5.43 3.41
C GLN A 319 -8.11 6.74 3.79
N MET A 320 -8.26 6.96 5.10
CA MET A 320 -8.55 8.28 5.66
C MET A 320 -7.31 8.80 6.36
N THR A 321 -6.85 9.97 5.95
CA THR A 321 -5.62 10.62 6.40
C THR A 321 -5.92 12.04 6.86
N LEU A 322 -5.04 12.57 7.72
CA LEU A 322 -4.99 14.00 8.03
C LEU A 322 -3.89 14.67 7.21
N CYS A 323 -3.85 15.99 7.19
CA CYS A 323 -2.71 16.76 6.71
C CYS A 323 -2.16 17.61 7.85
N LEU A 324 -0.95 17.28 8.34
CA LEU A 324 -0.30 17.93 9.47
C LEU A 324 1.10 18.43 9.10
N PRO A 325 1.61 19.48 9.78
CA PRO A 325 2.98 19.93 9.55
C PRO A 325 4.00 18.84 9.91
N MET A 326 5.10 18.75 9.16
CA MET A 326 6.12 17.71 9.35
C MET A 326 6.80 17.80 10.73
N GLU A 327 6.82 18.96 11.37
CA GLU A 327 7.31 19.15 12.74
C GLU A 327 6.54 18.27 13.74
N VAL A 328 5.25 18.00 13.47
CA VAL A 328 4.45 17.09 14.29
C VAL A 328 4.98 15.66 14.18
N ASN A 329 5.39 15.21 12.99
CA ASN A 329 6.01 13.90 12.78
C ASN A 329 7.28 13.76 13.62
N TYR A 330 8.21 14.71 13.51
CA TYR A 330 9.47 14.68 14.26
C TYR A 330 9.26 14.74 15.79
N LYS A 331 8.30 15.54 16.25
CA LYS A 331 7.92 15.60 17.67
C LYS A 331 7.30 14.28 18.16
N ARG A 332 6.62 13.52 17.29
CA ARG A 332 6.04 12.22 17.65
C ARG A 332 7.10 11.12 17.65
N GLY A 333 8.01 11.11 16.69
CA GLY A 333 9.09 10.13 16.62
C GLY A 333 10.12 10.25 17.75
N SER A 334 10.35 11.46 18.27
CA SER A 334 11.29 11.72 19.39
C SER A 334 10.76 11.35 20.78
N LYS A 335 9.48 11.01 20.92
CA LYS A 335 8.91 10.50 22.19
C LYS A 335 9.26 9.02 22.35
N LEU A 336 10.47 8.74 22.84
CA LEU A 336 10.88 7.42 23.31
C LEU A 336 10.68 7.29 24.82
#